data_AF-A0A8E2KR45-F1
#
_entry.id   AF-A0A8E2KR45-F1
#
_cell.length_a   1.000
_cell.length_b   1.000
_cell.length_c   1.000
_cell.angle_alpha   90.00
_cell.angle_beta   90.00
_cell.angle_gamma   90.00
#
_symmetry.space_group_name_H-M   'P 1'
#
loop_
_entity.id
_entity.type
_entity.pdbx_description
1 polymer ?
#
loop_
_entity_poly.entity_id
_entity_poly.type
_entity_poly.pdbx_seq_one_letter_code
_entity_poly.pdbx_strand_id
1 'polypeptide(L)'
;MHLHKLVTPGLASLPGDLSYLDIDFVFSGNEARKARYRLVFCPPSLDPVAAETMHNMLGADVYGLCVSVVSFVDMIQLDRQQEQLQNAALGAEEPINVFAKPEGSFNLTLGELQYLYGTLVDLMLKVADNEGIQILFFAAEREELMATYKRYVKRFTQERGLTYLNDGASYAIRTQHYPKQRED
;
A
#
# COMPACT_ATOMS: atom_id res chain seq x y z
N MET A 1 18.64 -2.54 -15.45
CA MET A 1 18.12 -3.47 -14.42
C MET A 1 17.54 -2.64 -13.28
N HIS A 2 16.33 -2.96 -12.80
CA HIS A 2 15.77 -2.32 -11.61
C HIS A 2 16.08 -3.19 -10.39
N LEU A 3 16.31 -2.56 -9.23
CA LEU A 3 16.62 -3.25 -7.99
C LEU A 3 15.76 -2.70 -6.85
N HIS A 4 15.40 -3.56 -5.90
CA HIS A 4 14.78 -3.15 -4.66
C HIS A 4 15.44 -3.87 -3.48
N LYS A 5 15.39 -3.26 -2.30
CA LYS A 5 15.90 -3.85 -1.06
C LYS A 5 14.96 -3.49 0.09
N LEU A 6 14.60 -4.48 0.90
CA LEU A 6 13.95 -4.23 2.19
C LEU A 6 14.96 -3.58 3.14
N VAL A 7 14.63 -2.38 3.60
CA VAL A 7 15.42 -1.63 4.60
C VAL A 7 15.10 -2.13 6.00
N THR A 8 13.83 -2.50 6.19
CA THR A 8 13.34 -3.14 7.41
C THR A 8 13.56 -4.66 7.32
N PRO A 9 14.14 -5.31 8.34
CA PRO A 9 14.42 -6.76 8.32
C PRO A 9 13.17 -7.65 8.41
N GLY A 10 12.00 -7.03 8.57
CA GLY A 10 10.69 -7.64 8.72
C GLY A 10 9.66 -6.54 8.99
N LEU A 11 8.41 -6.91 9.22
CA LEU A 11 7.34 -5.97 9.51
C LEU A 11 7.63 -5.25 10.84
N ALA A 12 7.88 -3.94 10.78
CA ALA A 12 8.21 -3.13 11.95
C ALA A 12 6.95 -2.49 12.54
N SER A 13 6.86 -2.39 13.87
CA SER A 13 5.72 -1.77 14.54
C SER A 13 5.89 -0.26 14.72
N LEU A 14 4.78 0.47 14.63
CA LEU A 14 4.61 1.88 14.95
C LEU A 14 3.56 2.01 16.07
N PRO A 15 3.51 3.16 16.77
CA PRO A 15 2.47 3.42 17.77
C PRO A 15 1.05 3.28 17.18
N GLY A 16 0.13 2.75 18.01
CA GLY A 16 -1.28 2.61 17.65
C GLY A 16 -1.54 1.48 16.64
N ASP A 17 -0.98 0.28 16.87
CA ASP A 17 -1.21 -0.94 16.05
C ASP A 17 -0.89 -0.80 14.55
N LEU A 18 -0.09 0.22 14.22
CA LEU A 18 0.44 0.42 12.88
C LEU A 18 1.65 -0.47 12.68
N SER A 19 1.79 -1.00 11.47
CA SER A 19 2.97 -1.77 11.07
C SER A 19 3.48 -1.25 9.73
N TYR A 20 4.76 -1.41 9.43
CA TYR A 20 5.32 -0.91 8.17
C TYR A 20 6.51 -1.69 7.64
N LEU A 21 6.76 -1.51 6.34
CA LEU A 21 7.96 -1.95 5.64
C LEU A 21 8.53 -0.80 4.82
N ASP A 22 9.81 -0.48 5.06
CA ASP A 22 10.56 0.44 4.20
C ASP A 22 11.32 -0.32 3.11
N ILE A 23 11.22 0.21 1.89
CA ILE A 23 11.76 -0.40 0.68
C ILE A 23 12.55 0.64 -0.10
N ASP A 24 13.83 0.36 -0.35
CA ASP A 24 14.66 1.14 -1.26
C ASP A 24 14.50 0.63 -2.69
N PHE A 25 14.27 1.53 -3.64
CA PHE A 25 14.26 1.25 -5.07
C PHE A 25 15.42 1.96 -5.75
N VAL A 26 16.10 1.25 -6.65
CA VAL A 26 17.06 1.81 -7.60
C VAL A 26 16.54 1.51 -9.01
N PHE A 27 16.16 2.56 -9.72
CA PHE A 27 15.58 2.40 -11.05
C PHE A 27 16.64 2.49 -12.15
N SER A 28 16.55 1.60 -13.13
CA SER A 28 17.40 1.61 -14.32
C SER A 28 18.90 1.53 -14.02
N GLY A 29 19.28 0.98 -12.85
CA GLY A 29 20.67 0.90 -12.38
C GLY A 29 21.32 2.25 -12.13
N ASN A 30 20.53 3.32 -12.00
CA ASN A 30 21.02 4.67 -11.84
C ASN A 30 20.86 5.12 -10.39
N GLU A 31 21.98 5.39 -9.73
CA GLU A 31 22.03 5.85 -8.33
C GLU A 31 21.35 7.21 -8.11
N ALA A 32 21.23 8.04 -9.15
CA ALA A 32 20.46 9.28 -9.11
C ALA A 32 18.93 9.05 -9.22
N ARG A 33 18.50 7.82 -9.51
CA ARG A 33 17.09 7.42 -9.61
C ARG A 33 16.72 6.49 -8.48
N LYS A 34 16.92 6.96 -7.25
CA LYS A 34 16.54 6.25 -6.03
C LYS A 34 15.31 6.84 -5.39
N ALA A 35 14.44 5.97 -4.90
CA ALA A 35 13.30 6.36 -4.08
C ALA A 35 13.15 5.37 -2.93
N ARG A 36 12.70 5.85 -1.78
CA ARG A 36 12.34 5.00 -0.64
C ARG A 36 10.85 5.12 -0.42
N TYR A 37 10.18 3.98 -0.41
CA TYR A 37 8.76 3.90 -0.10
C TYR A 37 8.54 3.18 1.21
N ARG A 38 7.56 3.66 1.98
CA ARG A 38 7.04 2.96 3.15
C ARG A 38 5.69 2.36 2.81
N LEU A 39 5.56 1.05 2.95
CA LEU A 39 4.27 0.37 3.03
C LEU A 39 3.80 0.39 4.48
N VAL A 40 2.64 0.97 4.74
CA VAL A 40 2.00 0.99 6.06
C VAL A 40 0.82 0.02 6.03
N PHE A 41 0.74 -0.82 7.05
CA PHE A 41 -0.32 -1.78 7.31
C PHE A 41 -1.03 -1.33 8.58
N CYS A 42 -2.30 -0.98 8.48
CA CYS A 42 -3.11 -0.56 9.62
C CYS A 42 -4.39 -1.38 9.74
N PRO A 43 -4.93 -1.54 10.96
CA PRO A 43 -6.27 -2.07 11.14
C PRO A 43 -7.32 -1.10 10.56
N PRO A 44 -8.46 -1.59 10.05
CA PRO A 44 -9.54 -0.75 9.52
C PRO A 44 -10.04 0.32 10.50
N SER A 45 -9.93 0.07 11.82
CA SER A 45 -10.36 1.02 12.85
C SER A 45 -9.61 2.35 12.83
N LEU A 46 -8.45 2.42 12.18
CA LEU A 46 -7.63 3.62 12.05
C LEU A 46 -7.84 4.35 10.72
N ASP A 47 -8.63 3.78 9.82
CA ASP A 47 -9.03 4.41 8.56
C ASP A 47 -10.56 4.23 8.37
N PRO A 48 -11.37 5.14 8.92
CA PRO A 48 -12.82 5.05 8.83
C PRO A 48 -13.36 5.02 7.41
N VAL A 49 -12.68 5.70 6.47
CA VAL A 49 -13.08 5.75 5.06
C VAL A 49 -12.82 4.39 4.40
N ALA A 50 -11.66 3.78 4.64
CA ALA A 50 -11.39 2.43 4.20
C ALA A 50 -12.36 1.42 4.84
N ALA A 51 -12.66 1.56 6.14
CA ALA A 51 -13.59 0.69 6.84
C ALA A 51 -15.00 0.73 6.24
N GLU A 52 -15.53 1.94 5.97
CA GLU A 52 -16.82 2.12 5.31
C GLU A 52 -16.81 1.54 3.88
N THR A 53 -15.76 1.84 3.11
CA THR A 53 -15.62 1.33 1.75
C THR A 53 -15.57 -0.20 1.72
N MET A 54 -14.80 -0.82 2.61
CA MET A 54 -14.74 -2.27 2.75
C MET A 54 -16.08 -2.87 3.16
N HIS A 55 -16.80 -2.25 4.10
CA HIS A 55 -18.11 -2.70 4.51
C HIS A 55 -19.08 -2.73 3.33
N ASN A 56 -19.07 -1.69 2.49
CA ASN A 56 -19.89 -1.62 1.29
C ASN A 56 -19.50 -2.68 0.24
N MET A 57 -18.19 -2.97 0.09
CA MET A 57 -17.68 -3.94 -0.89
C MET A 57 -17.88 -5.41 -0.49
N LEU A 58 -17.80 -5.71 0.80
CA LEU A 58 -17.64 -7.07 1.32
C LEU A 58 -18.78 -7.50 2.27
N GLY A 59 -19.59 -6.55 2.76
CA GLY A 59 -20.67 -6.78 3.70
C GLY A 59 -20.23 -6.84 5.17
N ALA A 60 -21.16 -7.26 6.04
CA ALA A 60 -20.96 -7.29 7.48
C ALA A 60 -19.96 -8.37 7.96
N ASP A 61 -19.68 -9.40 7.14
CA ASP A 61 -18.82 -10.52 7.51
C ASP A 61 -17.35 -10.12 7.71
N VAL A 62 -16.96 -8.91 7.28
CA VAL A 62 -15.60 -8.35 7.43
C VAL A 62 -15.21 -8.14 8.88
N TYR A 63 -16.16 -7.81 9.77
CA TYR A 63 -15.85 -7.44 11.16
C TYR A 63 -15.22 -8.58 11.98
N GLY A 64 -15.40 -9.83 11.57
CA GLY A 64 -14.78 -11.00 12.19
C GLY A 64 -13.44 -11.42 11.59
N LEU A 65 -12.93 -10.69 10.58
CA LEU A 65 -11.74 -11.07 9.84
C LEU A 65 -10.52 -10.26 10.27
N CYS A 66 -9.34 -10.87 10.17
CA CYS A 66 -8.07 -10.16 10.23
C CYS A 66 -7.89 -9.37 8.93
N VAL A 67 -8.09 -8.06 9.00
CA VAL A 67 -8.01 -7.15 7.87
C VAL A 67 -6.85 -6.19 8.07
N SER A 68 -6.12 -5.91 6.99
CA SER A 68 -5.16 -4.83 6.96
C SER A 68 -5.44 -3.90 5.79
N VAL A 69 -5.61 -2.62 6.10
CA VAL A 69 -5.60 -1.52 5.15
C VAL A 69 -4.15 -1.16 4.89
N VAL A 70 -3.78 -1.07 3.62
CA VAL A 70 -2.42 -0.81 3.19
C VAL A 70 -2.34 0.49 2.42
N SER A 71 -1.41 1.34 2.84
CA SER A 71 -1.04 2.55 2.14
C SER A 71 0.44 2.52 1.79
N PHE A 72 0.85 3.18 0.72
CA PHE A 72 2.27 3.34 0.40
C PHE A 72 2.58 4.83 0.25
N VAL A 73 3.70 5.26 0.81
CA VAL A 73 4.07 6.67 0.89
C VAL A 73 5.53 6.84 0.48
N ASP A 74 5.83 7.90 -0.26
CA ASP A 74 7.22 8.30 -0.52
C ASP A 74 7.81 8.91 0.75
N MET A 75 8.95 8.38 1.22
CA MET A 75 9.56 8.85 2.47
C MET A 75 9.93 10.33 2.43
N ILE A 76 10.25 10.89 1.26
CA ILE A 76 10.52 12.33 1.15
C ILE A 76 9.29 13.14 1.53
N GLN A 77 8.09 12.72 1.12
CA GLN A 77 6.86 13.43 1.49
C GLN A 77 6.50 13.25 2.96
N LEU A 78 6.76 12.06 3.50
CA LEU A 78 6.55 11.80 4.92
C LEU A 78 7.46 12.68 5.78
N ASP A 79 8.74 12.79 5.42
CA ASP A 79 9.71 13.64 6.12
C ASP A 79 9.28 15.12 6.07
N ARG A 80 8.87 15.60 4.88
CA ARG A 80 8.35 16.98 4.74
C ARG A 80 7.11 17.23 5.58
N GLN A 81 6.18 16.27 5.67
CA GLN A 81 5.00 16.40 6.53
C GLN A 81 5.41 16.49 8.01
N GLN A 82 6.36 15.68 8.45
CA GLN A 82 6.86 15.73 9.83
C GLN A 82 7.53 17.07 10.14
N GLU A 83 8.33 17.60 9.22
CA GLU A 83 8.93 18.93 9.34
C GLU A 83 7.84 20.02 9.42
N GLN A 84 6.81 19.95 8.58
CA GLN A 84 5.68 20.89 8.61
C GLN A 84 4.95 20.85 9.95
N LEU A 85 4.69 19.66 10.50
CA LEU A 85 4.04 19.51 11.81
C LEU A 85 4.90 20.06 12.95
N GLN A 86 6.22 19.87 12.89
CA GLN A 86 7.14 20.44 13.88
C GLN A 86 7.23 21.97 13.78
N ASN A 87 7.12 22.52 12.56
CA ASN A 87 7.19 23.94 12.28
C ASN A 87 5.84 24.65 12.25
N ALA A 88 4.72 23.94 12.52
CA ALA A 88 3.35 24.45 12.43
C ALA A 88 3.07 25.70 13.30
N ALA A 89 3.95 26.01 14.25
CA ALA A 89 3.92 27.26 15.02
C ALA A 89 4.24 28.53 14.18
N LEU A 90 4.76 28.39 12.94
CA LEU A 90 5.24 29.50 12.11
C LEU A 90 4.25 29.98 11.01
N GLY A 91 3.05 29.42 10.96
CA GLY A 91 2.00 29.82 10.01
C GLY A 91 1.26 28.61 9.43
N ALA A 92 -0.01 28.80 9.10
CA ALA A 92 -0.85 27.77 8.49
C ALA A 92 -0.45 27.55 7.03
N GLU A 93 0.59 26.77 6.80
CA GLU A 93 0.89 26.22 5.47
C GLU A 93 -0.18 25.19 5.06
N GLU A 94 -0.42 25.05 3.76
CA GLU A 94 -1.33 24.03 3.24
C GLU A 94 -0.81 22.62 3.59
N PRO A 95 -1.68 21.71 4.06
CA PRO A 95 -1.26 20.35 4.42
C PRO A 95 -0.58 19.63 3.24
N ILE A 96 0.60 19.08 3.49
CA ILE A 96 1.31 18.30 2.48
C ILE A 96 0.53 17.02 2.15
N ASN A 97 0.20 16.85 0.86
CA ASN A 97 -0.31 15.58 0.37
C ASN A 97 0.83 14.54 0.32
N VAL A 98 0.87 13.66 1.31
CA VAL A 98 1.93 12.64 1.44
C VAL A 98 1.93 11.59 0.32
N PHE A 99 0.80 11.41 -0.36
CA PHE A 99 0.65 10.47 -1.47
C PHE A 99 0.99 11.09 -2.83
N ALA A 100 1.17 12.41 -2.89
CA ALA A 100 1.62 13.09 -4.10
C ALA A 100 3.09 12.76 -4.38
N LYS A 101 3.47 12.82 -5.66
CA LYS A 101 4.87 12.73 -6.05
C LYS A 101 5.66 13.91 -5.44
N PRO A 102 6.83 13.70 -4.81
CA PRO A 102 7.65 14.81 -4.29
C PRO A 102 8.04 15.79 -5.40
N GLU A 103 8.06 17.08 -5.08
CA GLU A 103 8.51 18.12 -6.01
C GLU A 103 9.98 17.91 -6.37
N GLY A 104 10.34 18.14 -7.64
CA GLY A 104 11.71 17.93 -8.13
C GLY A 104 12.14 16.46 -8.28
N SER A 105 11.32 15.49 -7.85
CA SER A 105 11.65 14.07 -8.05
C SER A 105 11.52 13.64 -9.51
N PHE A 106 12.26 12.60 -9.89
CA PHE A 106 12.27 12.11 -11.27
C PHE A 106 10.93 11.51 -11.67
N ASN A 107 10.58 11.62 -12.95
CA ASN A 107 9.46 10.87 -13.50
C ASN A 107 9.85 9.40 -13.68
N LEU A 108 8.99 8.50 -13.20
CA LEU A 108 9.09 7.07 -13.51
C LEU A 108 8.63 6.85 -14.94
N THR A 109 9.42 6.11 -15.70
CA THR A 109 8.99 5.55 -16.99
C THR A 109 7.91 4.50 -16.76
N LEU A 110 7.20 4.11 -17.83
CA LEU A 110 6.21 3.04 -17.75
C LEU A 110 6.81 1.74 -17.18
N GLY A 111 8.02 1.35 -17.62
CA GLY A 111 8.69 0.15 -17.10
C GLY A 111 9.04 0.24 -15.61
N GLU A 112 9.41 1.43 -15.13
CA GLU A 112 9.71 1.66 -13.72
C GLU A 112 8.45 1.70 -12.85
N LEU A 113 7.35 2.28 -13.34
CA LEU A 113 6.03 2.20 -12.69
C LEU A 113 5.58 0.74 -12.58
N GLN A 114 5.74 -0.02 -13.66
CA GLN A 114 5.42 -1.45 -13.69
C GLN A 114 6.24 -2.23 -12.66
N TYR A 115 7.54 -1.95 -12.56
CA TYR A 115 8.40 -2.56 -11.56
C TYR A 115 8.03 -2.17 -10.13
N LEU A 116 7.78 -0.88 -9.87
CA LEU A 116 7.41 -0.36 -8.56
C LEU A 116 6.12 -1.02 -8.06
N TYR A 117 5.01 -0.86 -8.79
CA TYR A 117 3.72 -1.39 -8.35
C TYR A 117 3.68 -2.91 -8.32
N GLY A 118 4.39 -3.56 -9.25
CA GLY A 118 4.52 -5.01 -9.21
C GLY A 118 5.21 -5.50 -7.94
N THR A 119 6.29 -4.82 -7.54
CA THR A 119 7.03 -5.13 -6.31
C THR A 119 6.21 -4.83 -5.06
N LEU A 120 5.50 -3.70 -5.02
CA LEU A 120 4.66 -3.34 -3.87
C LEU A 120 3.57 -4.38 -3.64
N VAL A 121 2.81 -4.75 -4.68
CA VAL A 121 1.75 -5.77 -4.56
C VAL A 121 2.32 -7.13 -4.15
N ASP A 122 3.47 -7.52 -4.70
CA ASP A 122 4.16 -8.76 -4.31
C ASP A 122 4.54 -8.79 -2.83
N LEU A 123 5.11 -7.68 -2.31
CA LEU A 123 5.48 -7.54 -0.90
C LEU A 123 4.26 -7.52 0.02
N MET A 124 3.19 -6.81 -0.36
CA MET A 124 1.93 -6.80 0.40
C MET A 124 1.40 -8.22 0.59
N LEU A 125 1.38 -9.03 -0.47
CA LEU A 125 0.90 -10.41 -0.42
C LEU A 125 1.79 -11.31 0.45
N LYS A 126 3.11 -11.10 0.44
CA LYS A 126 4.04 -11.82 1.34
C LYS A 126 3.81 -11.46 2.81
N VAL A 127 3.59 -10.18 3.12
CA VAL A 127 3.23 -9.76 4.49
C VAL A 127 1.94 -10.42 4.92
N ALA A 128 0.91 -10.38 4.07
CA ALA A 128 -0.36 -10.99 4.42
C ALA A 128 -0.29 -12.49 4.67
N ASP A 129 0.56 -13.19 3.92
CA ASP A 129 0.81 -14.60 4.17
C ASP A 129 1.47 -14.82 5.54
N ASN A 130 2.56 -14.11 5.81
CA ASN A 130 3.32 -14.25 7.05
C ASN A 130 2.51 -13.87 8.31
N GLU A 131 1.69 -12.83 8.23
CA GLU A 131 0.92 -12.29 9.35
C GLU A 131 -0.47 -12.91 9.50
N GLY A 132 -0.85 -13.87 8.64
CA GLY A 132 -2.18 -14.48 8.70
C GLY A 132 -3.33 -13.53 8.33
N ILE A 133 -3.03 -12.43 7.62
CA ILE A 133 -4.04 -11.44 7.20
C ILE A 133 -5.00 -12.11 6.23
N GLN A 134 -6.31 -11.98 6.47
CA GLN A 134 -7.36 -12.62 5.68
C GLN A 134 -7.85 -11.72 4.54
N ILE A 135 -7.87 -10.40 4.76
CA ILE A 135 -8.17 -9.40 3.73
C ILE A 135 -7.07 -8.33 3.72
N LEU A 136 -6.49 -8.11 2.54
CA LEU A 136 -5.73 -6.90 2.26
C LEU A 136 -6.60 -5.90 1.52
N PHE A 137 -6.71 -4.69 2.04
CA PHE A 137 -7.40 -3.60 1.38
C PHE A 137 -6.45 -2.47 1.05
N PHE A 138 -6.60 -1.84 -0.11
CA PHE A 138 -5.88 -0.62 -0.47
C PHE A 138 -6.61 0.12 -1.59
N ALA A 139 -6.40 1.42 -1.66
CA ALA A 139 -6.94 2.28 -2.72
C ALA A 139 -5.83 2.85 -3.61
N ALA A 140 -6.12 2.93 -4.91
CA ALA A 140 -5.29 3.64 -5.86
C ALA A 140 -5.60 5.14 -5.77
N GLU A 141 -4.80 5.88 -5.01
CA GLU A 141 -4.97 7.33 -4.76
C GLU A 141 -4.85 8.22 -6.01
N ARG A 142 -4.47 7.65 -7.16
CA ARG A 142 -4.41 8.35 -8.45
C ARG A 142 -5.16 7.55 -9.48
N GLU A 143 -6.17 8.16 -10.10
CA GLU A 143 -7.00 7.54 -11.12
C GLU A 143 -6.17 6.97 -12.29
N GLU A 144 -5.11 7.69 -12.67
CA GLU A 144 -4.15 7.29 -13.70
C GLU A 144 -3.51 5.92 -13.43
N LEU A 145 -3.43 5.52 -12.15
CA LEU A 145 -2.82 4.27 -11.72
C LEU A 145 -3.83 3.13 -11.60
N MET A 146 -5.13 3.40 -11.67
CA MET A 146 -6.17 2.38 -11.50
C MET A 146 -6.01 1.23 -12.51
N ALA A 147 -5.76 1.54 -13.78
CA ALA A 147 -5.53 0.52 -14.80
C ALA A 147 -4.31 -0.35 -14.50
N THR A 148 -3.25 0.26 -13.95
CA THR A 148 -2.01 -0.41 -13.56
C THR A 148 -2.23 -1.32 -12.36
N TYR A 149 -2.87 -0.81 -11.31
CA TYR A 149 -3.23 -1.58 -10.12
C TYR A 149 -4.13 -2.75 -10.45
N LYS A 150 -5.23 -2.53 -11.17
CA LYS A 150 -6.15 -3.60 -11.58
C LYS A 150 -5.44 -4.74 -12.31
N ARG A 151 -4.51 -4.40 -13.22
CA ARG A 151 -3.72 -5.39 -13.96
C ARG A 151 -2.83 -6.21 -13.02
N TYR A 152 -2.15 -5.56 -12.07
CA TYR A 152 -1.26 -6.26 -11.14
C TYR A 152 -2.00 -7.07 -10.10
N VAL A 153 -3.04 -6.53 -9.49
CA VAL A 153 -3.90 -7.26 -8.56
C VAL A 153 -4.38 -8.53 -9.22
N LYS A 154 -5.01 -8.41 -10.40
CA LYS A 154 -5.49 -9.57 -11.15
C LYS A 154 -4.39 -10.59 -11.42
N ARG A 155 -3.23 -10.14 -11.90
CA ARG A 155 -2.11 -11.03 -12.22
C ARG A 155 -1.61 -11.76 -10.98
N PHE A 156 -1.28 -11.04 -9.91
CA PHE A 156 -0.69 -11.62 -8.72
C PHE A 156 -1.66 -12.45 -7.89
N THR A 157 -2.95 -12.11 -7.89
CA THR A 157 -3.97 -12.97 -7.28
C THR A 157 -4.12 -14.26 -8.08
N GLN A 158 -4.17 -14.20 -9.41
CA GLN A 158 -4.25 -15.38 -10.28
C GLN A 158 -3.04 -16.32 -10.12
N GLU A 159 -1.83 -15.76 -10.12
CA GLU A 159 -0.58 -16.53 -9.91
C GLU A 159 -0.56 -17.27 -8.55
N ARG A 160 -1.32 -16.78 -7.56
CA ARG A 160 -1.42 -17.36 -6.21
C ARG A 160 -2.73 -18.07 -5.91
N GLY A 161 -3.64 -18.20 -6.89
CA GLY A 161 -4.98 -18.78 -6.67
C GLY A 161 -5.87 -17.98 -5.71
N LEU A 162 -5.63 -16.68 -5.54
CA LEU A 162 -6.39 -15.77 -4.69
C LEU A 162 -7.54 -15.11 -5.45
N THR A 163 -8.53 -14.62 -4.70
CA THR A 163 -9.64 -13.84 -5.25
C THR A 163 -9.55 -12.39 -4.79
N TYR A 164 -10.11 -11.47 -5.57
CA TYR A 164 -10.19 -10.07 -5.21
C TYR A 164 -11.51 -9.46 -5.66
N LEU A 165 -11.91 -8.40 -4.97
CA LEU A 165 -13.01 -7.52 -5.32
C LEU A 165 -12.45 -6.12 -5.52
N ASN A 166 -13.07 -5.35 -6.41
CA ASN A 166 -12.68 -3.96 -6.61
C ASN A 166 -13.92 -3.09 -6.82
N ASP A 167 -13.91 -1.91 -6.24
CA ASP A 167 -14.91 -0.86 -6.45
C ASP A 167 -14.17 0.45 -6.76
N GLY A 168 -14.32 0.93 -7.98
CA GLY A 168 -13.50 2.03 -8.49
C GLY A 168 -12.00 1.77 -8.30
N ALA A 169 -11.35 2.65 -7.53
CA ALA A 169 -9.93 2.62 -7.20
C ALA A 169 -9.60 1.74 -5.97
N SER A 170 -10.60 1.19 -5.29
CA SER A 170 -10.43 0.40 -4.08
C SER A 170 -10.35 -1.09 -4.40
N TYR A 171 -9.42 -1.79 -3.76
CA TYR A 171 -9.16 -3.21 -3.98
C TYR A 171 -9.17 -3.96 -2.65
N ALA A 172 -9.94 -5.04 -2.59
CA ALA A 172 -9.95 -5.98 -1.47
C ALA A 172 -9.49 -7.35 -1.97
N ILE A 173 -8.32 -7.81 -1.52
CA ILE A 173 -7.79 -9.14 -1.85
C ILE A 173 -8.11 -10.09 -0.71
N ARG A 174 -8.79 -11.19 -1.04
CA ARG A 174 -8.98 -12.32 -0.14
C ARG A 174 -7.75 -13.21 -0.24
N THR A 175 -7.04 -13.34 0.87
CA THR A 175 -5.78 -14.08 0.93
C THR A 175 -6.07 -15.57 1.10
N GLN A 176 -5.00 -16.39 1.17
CA GLN A 176 -5.16 -17.83 1.45
C GLN A 176 -5.69 -18.14 2.85
N HIS A 177 -5.64 -17.16 3.76
CA HIS A 177 -6.16 -17.25 5.13
C HIS A 177 -7.66 -16.88 5.21
N TYR A 178 -8.25 -16.40 4.10
CA TYR A 178 -9.67 -16.09 4.04
C TYR A 178 -10.51 -17.37 4.26
N PRO A 179 -11.56 -17.34 5.11
CA PRO A 179 -12.37 -18.52 5.36
C PRO A 179 -13.01 -19.03 4.07
N LYS A 180 -12.79 -20.31 3.76
CA LYS A 180 -13.56 -20.97 2.70
C LYS A 180 -15.00 -21.04 3.18
N GLN A 181 -15.94 -20.50 2.40
CA GLN A 181 -17.36 -20.75 2.66
C GLN A 181 -17.56 -22.26 2.71
N ARG A 182 -18.16 -22.76 3.80
CA ARG A 182 -18.62 -24.15 3.83
C ARG A 182 -19.69 -24.25 2.75
N GLU A 183 -19.44 -25.10 1.75
CA GLU A 183 -20.51 -25.60 0.90
C GLU A 183 -21.41 -26.42 1.83
N ASP A 184 -22.58 -25.87 2.17
CA ASP A 184 -23.68 -26.62 2.78
C ASP A 184 -24.37 -27.49 1.72
#